data_AF-A0A5B1BAX7-F1
#
_entry.id   AF-A0A5B1BAX7-F1
#
_cell.length_a   1.000
_cell.length_b   1.000
_cell.length_c   1.000
_cell.angle_alpha   90.00
_cell.angle_beta   90.00
_cell.angle_gamma   90.00
#
_symmetry.space_group_name_H-M   'P 1'
#
loop_
_entity.id
_entity.type
_entity.pdbx_description
1 polymer ?
#
loop_
_entity_poly.entity_id
_entity_poly.type
_entity_poly.pdbx_seq_one_letter_code
_entity_poly.pdbx_strand_id
1 'polypeptide(L)'
;MNLYEFFNHKSYDVNNTAILSNPEFNRAQFSVELYPNPATSIVHFQTRKTIGDTSVKIYDILGKDQIHAIMNGDQMDLNISELSSGVYFVTFQNKNATSTIKMIVE
;
A
#
# COMPACT_ATOMS: atom_id res chain seq x y z
N MET A 1 -42.91 -13.17 -46.37
CA MET A 1 -43.05 -14.63 -46.19
C MET A 1 -41.77 -15.09 -45.51
N ASN A 2 -41.67 -15.67 -44.31
CA ASN A 2 -42.53 -15.99 -43.18
C ASN A 2 -41.58 -16.16 -41.96
N LEU A 3 -42.03 -15.78 -40.78
CA LEU A 3 -41.48 -16.00 -39.45
C LEU A 3 -41.85 -17.43 -38.97
N TYR A 4 -41.13 -18.53 -39.29
CA TYR A 4 -41.39 -19.85 -38.66
C TYR A 4 -40.35 -20.98 -38.90
N GLU A 5 -39.05 -20.73 -38.76
CA GLU A 5 -38.07 -21.82 -38.51
C GLU A 5 -37.13 -21.38 -37.38
N PHE A 6 -37.59 -21.26 -36.14
CA PHE A 6 -37.74 -22.35 -35.16
C PHE A 6 -36.54 -23.34 -35.13
N PHE A 7 -35.66 -23.08 -34.14
CA PHE A 7 -34.89 -24.03 -33.33
C PHE A 7 -34.03 -25.10 -34.02
N ASN A 8 -32.70 -24.92 -33.99
CA ASN A 8 -31.76 -25.95 -33.53
C ASN A 8 -30.39 -25.37 -33.15
N HIS A 9 -30.19 -25.28 -31.83
CA HIS A 9 -28.99 -25.61 -31.06
C HIS A 9 -27.62 -25.63 -31.78
N LYS A 10 -26.72 -24.74 -31.37
CA LYS A 10 -25.38 -25.09 -30.86
C LYS A 10 -24.77 -23.87 -30.17
N SER A 11 -24.69 -23.96 -28.85
CA SER A 11 -23.95 -23.03 -28.01
C SER A 11 -22.49 -22.99 -28.46
N TYR A 12 -22.02 -21.79 -28.82
CA TYR A 12 -20.59 -21.51 -28.80
C TYR A 12 -20.36 -20.66 -27.57
N ASP A 13 -20.04 -21.32 -26.45
CA ASP A 13 -19.42 -20.63 -25.31
C ASP A 13 -18.13 -20.01 -25.82
N VAL A 14 -18.19 -18.72 -26.16
CA VAL A 14 -16.99 -17.93 -26.38
C VAL A 14 -16.36 -17.78 -25.01
N ASN A 15 -15.51 -18.74 -24.63
CA ASN A 15 -14.62 -18.65 -23.48
C ASN A 15 -13.58 -17.54 -23.76
N ASN A 16 -14.04 -16.30 -23.83
CA ASN A 16 -13.19 -15.13 -23.74
C ASN A 16 -12.94 -14.82 -22.27
N THR A 17 -12.21 -15.72 -21.62
CA THR A 17 -11.51 -15.39 -20.39
C THR A 17 -10.05 -15.75 -20.60
N ALA A 18 -9.40 -15.01 -21.48
CA ALA A 18 -8.01 -14.65 -21.23
C ALA A 18 -8.01 -13.80 -19.95
N ILE A 19 -8.16 -14.46 -18.81
CA ILE A 19 -7.95 -13.86 -17.50
C ILE A 19 -6.48 -13.51 -17.47
N LEU A 20 -6.16 -12.25 -17.71
CA LEU A 20 -4.84 -11.68 -17.49
C LEU A 20 -4.63 -11.49 -15.98
N SER A 21 -4.81 -12.55 -15.20
CA SER A 21 -4.28 -12.59 -13.86
C SER A 21 -2.79 -12.82 -14.01
N ASN A 22 -2.02 -11.74 -13.89
CA ASN A 22 -0.59 -11.83 -13.67
C ASN A 22 -0.37 -12.43 -12.26
N PRO A 23 0.14 -13.66 -12.10
CA PRO A 23 0.40 -14.23 -10.78
C PRO A 23 1.50 -13.46 -10.03
N GLU A 24 2.21 -12.57 -10.73
CA GLU A 24 3.23 -11.71 -10.14
C GLU A 24 2.66 -10.34 -9.74
N PHE A 25 1.74 -10.33 -8.78
CA PHE A 25 1.72 -9.25 -7.78
C PHE A 25 2.58 -9.65 -6.58
N ASN A 26 3.74 -10.25 -6.84
CA ASN A 26 4.72 -10.56 -5.81
C ASN A 26 5.84 -9.53 -5.92
N ARG A 27 5.49 -8.27 -5.62
CA ARG A 27 6.51 -7.24 -5.43
C ARG A 27 7.26 -7.63 -4.15
N ALA A 28 8.39 -8.30 -4.30
CA ALA A 28 9.47 -8.30 -3.31
C ALA A 28 10.08 -6.89 -3.12
N GLN A 29 9.30 -5.82 -3.33
CA GLN A 29 9.66 -4.45 -3.04
C GLN A 29 9.20 -4.15 -1.63
N PHE A 30 10.18 -4.05 -0.74
CA PHE A 30 10.15 -3.22 0.45
C PHE A 30 8.73 -2.80 0.93
N SER A 31 8.06 -3.75 1.57
CA SER A 31 6.72 -3.55 2.13
C SER A 31 6.85 -3.22 3.60
N VAL A 32 6.22 -2.13 4.00
CA VAL A 32 6.13 -1.68 5.39
C VAL A 32 4.66 -1.79 5.79
N GLU A 33 4.42 -2.41 6.92
CA GLU A 33 3.14 -2.46 7.60
C GLU A 33 3.10 -1.30 8.61
N LEU A 34 1.96 -0.61 8.69
CA LEU A 34 1.74 0.55 9.54
C LEU A 34 0.46 0.31 10.33
N TYR A 35 0.55 0.38 11.66
CA TYR A 35 -0.61 0.24 12.55
C TYR A 35 -0.42 0.99 13.88
N PRO A 36 -1.52 1.40 14.55
CA PRO A 36 -2.88 1.42 14.03
C PRO A 36 -3.06 2.47 12.91
N ASN A 37 -4.10 2.31 12.11
CA ASN A 37 -4.55 3.32 11.15
C ASN A 37 -6.09 3.30 11.14
N PRO A 38 -6.79 4.35 11.63
CA PRO A 38 -6.25 5.63 12.11
C PRO A 38 -5.35 5.55 13.36
N ALA A 39 -4.43 6.50 13.51
CA ALA A 39 -3.45 6.58 14.60
C ALA A 39 -3.68 7.80 15.48
N THR A 40 -3.37 7.70 16.78
CA THR A 40 -3.63 8.79 17.76
C THR A 40 -2.36 9.37 18.38
N SER A 41 -1.34 8.55 18.64
CA SER A 41 -0.17 8.99 19.43
C SER A 41 1.09 8.21 19.14
N ILE A 42 1.00 6.88 19.03
CA ILE A 42 2.11 6.01 18.65
C ILE A 42 1.70 5.22 17.43
N VAL A 43 2.58 5.18 16.43
CA VAL A 43 2.45 4.33 15.26
C VAL A 43 3.60 3.34 15.22
N HIS A 44 3.26 2.10 14.89
CA HIS A 44 4.17 0.99 14.73
C HIS A 44 4.43 0.76 13.25
N PHE A 45 5.70 0.64 12.91
CA PHE A 45 6.15 0.26 11.58
C PHE A 45 6.82 -1.10 11.65
N GLN A 46 6.46 -1.99 10.73
CA GLN A 46 7.05 -3.32 10.65
C GLN A 46 7.33 -3.72 9.21
N THR A 47 8.43 -4.42 8.99
CA THR A 47 8.81 -4.96 7.69
C THR A 47 9.05 -6.46 7.81
N ARG A 48 8.89 -7.20 6.72
CA ARG A 48 9.05 -8.66 6.73
C ARG A 48 10.50 -9.13 6.86
N LYS A 49 11.46 -8.24 6.60
CA LYS A 49 12.90 -8.52 6.64
C LYS A 49 13.61 -7.28 7.12
N THR A 50 14.71 -7.45 7.86
CA THR A 50 15.62 -6.35 8.20
C THR A 50 16.12 -5.67 6.93
N ILE A 51 15.97 -4.36 6.87
CA ILE A 51 16.18 -3.53 5.67
C ILE A 51 17.39 -2.58 5.78
N GLY A 52 18.18 -2.71 6.85
CA GLY A 52 19.24 -1.76 7.20
C GLY A 52 18.69 -0.38 7.57
N ASP A 53 19.60 0.59 7.73
CA ASP A 53 19.25 1.95 8.12
C ASP A 53 18.30 2.57 7.10
N THR A 54 17.09 2.91 7.57
CA THR A 54 16.00 3.41 6.74
C THR A 54 15.54 4.76 7.26
N SER A 55 15.64 5.78 6.41
CA SER A 55 15.09 7.10 6.70
C SER A 55 13.58 7.04 6.64
N VAL A 56 12.93 7.52 7.71
CA VAL A 56 11.48 7.65 7.82
C VAL A 56 11.15 9.13 7.85
N LYS A 57 10.27 9.57 6.95
CA LYS A 57 9.83 10.96 6.86
C LYS A 57 8.32 11.04 6.76
N ILE A 58 7.71 11.91 7.56
CA ILE A 58 6.27 12.16 7.56
C ILE A 58 6.00 13.53 6.99
N TYR A 59 5.12 13.58 5.99
CA TYR A 59 4.68 14.78 5.30
C TYR A 59 3.17 14.94 5.42
N ASP A 60 2.68 16.18 5.50
CA ASP A 60 1.26 16.45 5.31
C ASP A 60 0.85 16.44 3.82
N ILE A 61 -0.43 16.65 3.53
CA ILE A 61 -0.96 16.69 2.15
C ILE A 61 -0.38 17.82 1.28
N LEU A 62 0.21 18.85 1.90
CA LEU A 62 0.86 19.96 1.20
C LEU A 62 2.36 19.69 0.97
N GLY A 63 2.86 18.55 1.45
CA GLY A 63 4.28 18.17 1.34
C GLY A 63 5.17 18.84 2.38
N LYS A 64 4.62 19.43 3.45
CA LYS A 64 5.43 20.00 4.54
C LYS A 64 6.01 18.88 5.39
N ASP A 65 7.32 18.93 5.64
CA ASP A 65 8.03 18.03 6.55
C ASP A 65 7.54 18.21 7.99
N GLN A 66 7.12 17.11 8.62
CA GLN A 66 6.63 17.11 10.00
C GLN A 66 7.58 16.35 10.94
N ILE A 67 7.95 15.12 10.58
CA ILE A 67 8.78 14.25 11.43
C ILE A 67 9.83 13.53 10.60
N HIS A 68 11.08 13.54 11.07
CA HIS A 68 12.20 12.77 10.52
C HIS A 68 12.73 11.80 11.56
N ALA A 69 12.91 10.53 11.17
CA ALA A 69 13.48 9.50 12.03
C ALA A 69 14.31 8.49 11.23
N ILE A 70 15.04 7.64 11.94
CA ILE A 70 15.78 6.52 11.37
C ILE A 70 15.26 5.23 12.00
N MET A 71 14.79 4.30 11.17
CA MET A 71 14.47 2.95 11.58
C MET A 71 15.70 2.07 11.38
N ASN A 72 16.19 1.50 12.48
CA ASN A 72 17.27 0.53 12.50
C ASN A 72 16.68 -0.86 12.79
N GLY A 73 16.66 -1.75 11.80
CA GLY A 73 16.09 -3.10 11.96
C GLY A 73 14.91 -3.35 11.04
N ASP A 74 13.93 -4.09 11.55
CA ASP A 74 12.68 -4.44 10.86
C ASP A 74 11.43 -3.84 11.53
N GLN A 75 11.58 -3.19 12.70
CA GLN A 75 10.49 -2.58 13.46
C GLN A 75 10.89 -1.20 14.02
N MET A 76 9.90 -0.32 14.20
CA MET A 76 10.06 0.98 14.85
C MET A 76 8.73 1.48 15.42
N ASP A 77 8.79 2.02 16.63
CA ASP A 77 7.69 2.78 17.22
C ASP A 77 7.98 4.28 17.11
N LEU A 78 7.01 5.05 16.65
CA LEU A 78 7.15 6.50 16.49
C LEU A 78 6.02 7.24 17.19
N ASN A 79 6.39 8.18 18.05
CA ASN A 79 5.45 9.11 18.66
C ASN A 79 5.07 10.20 17.65
N ILE A 80 3.78 10.34 17.39
CA ILE A 80 3.16 11.29 16.47
C ILE A 80 2.14 12.20 17.19
N SER A 81 2.15 12.25 18.52
CA SER A 81 1.15 12.98 19.33
C SER A 81 1.13 14.50 19.10
N GLU A 82 2.17 15.05 18.46
CA GLU A 82 2.26 16.45 18.09
C GLU A 82 1.63 16.75 16.72
N LEU A 83 1.25 15.73 15.95
CA LEU A 83 0.56 15.90 14.68
C LEU A 83 -0.92 16.19 14.93
N SER A 84 -1.46 17.18 14.22
CA SER A 84 -2.89 17.42 14.18
C SER A 84 -3.62 16.29 13.43
N SER A 85 -4.91 16.11 13.70
CA SER A 85 -5.77 15.20 12.95
C SER A 85 -5.73 15.52 11.46
N GLY A 86 -5.60 14.49 10.62
CA GLY A 86 -5.46 14.68 9.17
C GLY A 86 -4.86 13.50 8.43
N VAL A 87 -4.57 13.73 7.16
CA VAL A 87 -3.93 12.74 6.28
C VAL A 87 -2.45 13.08 6.12
N TYR A 88 -1.62 12.06 6.29
CA TYR A 88 -0.17 12.16 6.17
C TYR A 88 0.39 11.08 5.24
N PHE A 89 1.56 11.35 4.68
CA PHE A 89 2.34 10.39 3.91
C PHE A 89 3.63 10.08 4.65
N VAL A 90 3.82 8.80 4.96
CA VAL A 90 5.04 8.29 5.59
C VAL A 90 5.90 7.66 4.50
N THR A 91 7.06 8.24 4.25
CA THR A 91 8.04 7.73 3.29
C THR A 91 9.19 7.07 4.01
N PHE A 92 9.44 5.81 3.65
CA PHE A 92 10.58 5.01 4.07
C PHE A 92 11.57 4.94 2.92
N GLN A 93 12.83 5.29 3.16
CA GLN A 93 13.87 5.28 2.15
C GLN A 93 15.15 4.63 2.70
N ASN A 94 15.60 3.58 2.02
CA ASN A 94 16.92 3.00 2.23
C ASN A 94 17.74 3.07 0.92
N LYS A 95 18.93 2.45 0.90
CA LYS A 95 19.81 2.49 -0.27
C LYS A 95 19.21 1.85 -1.54
N ASN A 96 18.27 0.92 -1.38
CA ASN A 96 17.78 0.07 -2.45
C ASN A 96 16.35 0.38 -2.87
N ALA A 97 15.55 0.97 -1.98
CA ALA A 97 14.12 1.13 -2.17
C ALA A 97 13.53 2.31 -1.41
N THR A 98 12.42 2.81 -1.96
CA THR A 98 11.54 3.79 -1.33
C THR A 98 10.13 3.19 -1.27
N SER A 99 9.45 3.37 -0.14
CA SER A 99 8.05 3.00 0.07
C SER A 99 7.31 4.13 0.75
N THR A 100 6.10 4.45 0.27
CA THR A 100 5.29 5.54 0.83
C THR A 100 3.91 5.01 1.19
N ILE A 101 3.47 5.29 2.42
CA ILE A 101 2.21 4.83 2.98
C ILE A 101 1.38 6.03 3.41
N LYS A 102 0.09 5.99 3.10
CA LYS A 102 -0.88 6.97 3.62
C LYS A 102 -1.28 6.59 5.04
N MET A 103 -1.16 7.52 5.97
CA MET A 103 -1.58 7.40 7.37
C MET A 103 -2.69 8.40 7.68
N ILE A 104 -3.67 8.00 8.48
CA ILE A 104 -4.72 8.88 9.00
C ILE A 104 -4.45 9.10 10.49
N VAL A 105 -4.42 10.35 10.93
CA VAL A 105 -4.29 10.76 12.34
C VAL A 105 -5.63 11.30 12.84
N GLU A 106 -6.05 10.87 14.02
CA GLU A 106 -7.29 11.33 14.69
C GLU A 106 -7.09 12.49 15.65
#